data_AF-A0A0D2PQF8-F1
#
_entry.id   AF-A0A0D2PQF8-F1
#
_cell.length_a   1.000
_cell.length_b   1.000
_cell.length_c   1.000
_cell.angle_alpha   90.00
_cell.angle_beta   90.00
_cell.angle_gamma   90.00
#
_symmetry.space_group_name_H-M   'P 1'
#
loop_
_entity.id
_entity.type
_entity.pdbx_description
1 polymer ?
#
loop_
_entity_poly.entity_id
_entity_poly.type
_entity_poly.pdbx_seq_one_letter_code
_entity_poly.pdbx_strand_id
1 'polypeptide(L)'
;MGTKIWEMRILILFLWWRLTCAVTVPVRAPLCPKNSVFEAVFDFRDSFCSIHSDFIESIDSVGVTEGDEISLQKALNMVHRNIHEYVAVLFYASWCPFSRSFRPSFLTLSSSYPSIPHFAIKESAVRPSILSKYGVHGFPTLFLLNSKMRVRYHGNRSFESLSTFYNDVTVNCDCLSGSPCIMHLVASLHKVMDSRGYR
;
A
#
# COMPACT_ATOMS: atom_id res chain seq x y z
N MET A 1 29.88 -55.81 -7.46
CA MET A 1 29.20 -55.00 -8.48
C MET A 1 28.02 -54.26 -7.84
N GLY A 2 28.13 -52.98 -7.49
CA GLY A 2 27.00 -52.29 -6.80
C GLY A 2 27.06 -50.76 -6.75
N THR A 3 28.09 -50.12 -7.32
CA THR A 3 28.30 -48.66 -7.20
C THR A 3 27.92 -47.86 -8.45
N LYS A 4 27.51 -48.51 -9.55
CA LYS A 4 27.21 -47.80 -10.82
C LYS A 4 25.75 -47.32 -10.97
N ILE A 5 24.84 -47.73 -10.09
CA ILE A 5 23.41 -47.40 -10.20
C ILE A 5 23.09 -46.05 -9.54
N TRP A 6 23.84 -45.65 -8.52
CA TRP A 6 23.59 -44.39 -7.80
C TRP A 6 24.12 -43.17 -8.56
N GLU A 7 25.30 -43.27 -9.17
CA GLU A 7 25.89 -42.25 -10.06
C GLU A 7 24.98 -41.92 -11.25
N MET A 8 24.36 -42.93 -11.87
CA MET A 8 23.46 -42.74 -13.02
C MET A 8 22.15 -42.04 -12.65
N ARG A 9 21.69 -42.15 -11.40
CA ARG A 9 20.48 -41.46 -10.91
C ARG A 9 20.72 -39.97 -10.62
N ILE A 10 21.93 -39.62 -10.18
CA ILE A 10 22.32 -38.21 -9.94
C ILE A 10 22.46 -37.47 -11.27
N LEU A 11 23.03 -38.11 -12.29
CA LEU A 11 23.15 -37.53 -13.63
C LEU A 11 21.79 -37.30 -14.32
N ILE A 12 20.82 -38.18 -14.12
CA ILE A 12 19.45 -38.01 -14.66
C ILE A 12 18.73 -36.83 -14.00
N LEU A 13 18.91 -36.63 -12.68
CA LEU A 13 18.35 -35.48 -11.96
C LEU A 13 18.96 -34.15 -12.41
N PHE A 14 20.27 -34.11 -12.69
CA PHE A 14 20.95 -32.92 -13.23
C PHE A 14 20.53 -32.60 -14.68
N LEU A 15 20.23 -33.61 -15.49
CA LEU A 15 19.71 -33.43 -16.85
C LEU A 15 18.26 -32.90 -16.87
N TRP A 16 17.42 -33.28 -15.91
CA TRP A 16 16.06 -32.76 -15.78
C TRP A 16 16.02 -31.33 -15.21
N TRP A 17 16.99 -30.96 -14.36
CA TRP A 17 17.14 -29.59 -13.85
C TRP A 17 17.47 -28.57 -14.96
N ARG A 18 18.13 -29.01 -16.04
CA ARG A 18 18.50 -28.14 -17.18
C ARG A 18 17.36 -27.94 -18.19
N LEU A 19 16.23 -28.65 -18.07
CA LEU A 19 15.16 -28.68 -19.09
C LEU A 19 13.96 -27.77 -18.82
N THR A 20 13.95 -26.94 -17.76
CA THR A 20 12.79 -26.08 -17.41
C THR A 20 13.05 -24.58 -17.49
N CYS A 21 14.11 -24.14 -18.19
CA CYS A 21 14.35 -22.71 -18.44
C CYS A 21 14.12 -22.36 -19.91
N ALA A 22 12.89 -22.52 -20.42
CA ALA A 22 12.47 -21.91 -21.69
C ALA A 22 10.95 -21.78 -21.75
N VAL A 23 10.35 -21.00 -20.84
CA VAL A 23 9.06 -20.36 -21.12
C VAL A 23 9.33 -18.87 -21.21
N THR A 24 9.67 -18.44 -22.42
CA THR A 24 9.55 -17.04 -22.81
C THR A 24 8.06 -16.71 -22.76
N VAL A 25 7.62 -16.08 -21.67
CA VAL A 25 6.29 -15.47 -21.62
C VAL A 25 6.28 -14.38 -22.71
N PRO A 26 5.35 -14.43 -23.68
CA PRO A 26 5.25 -13.37 -24.66
C PRO A 26 4.77 -12.12 -23.92
N VAL A 27 5.65 -11.13 -23.74
CA VAL A 27 5.24 -9.77 -23.39
C VAL A 27 4.49 -9.23 -24.62
N ARG A 28 3.19 -9.53 -24.69
CA ARG A 28 2.27 -8.80 -25.57
C ARG A 28 2.08 -7.44 -24.92
N ALA A 29 2.90 -6.48 -25.35
CA ALA A 29 2.52 -5.08 -25.25
C ALA A 29 1.15 -4.93 -25.93
N PRO A 30 0.16 -4.28 -25.30
CA PRO A 30 -1.07 -3.95 -26.00
C PRO A 30 -0.72 -2.94 -27.10
N LEU A 31 -0.67 -3.42 -28.33
CA LEU A 31 -0.73 -2.56 -29.51
C LEU A 31 -2.10 -1.90 -29.49
N CYS A 32 -2.16 -0.62 -29.14
CA CYS A 32 -3.34 0.19 -29.35
C CYS A 32 -3.69 0.15 -30.85
N PRO A 33 -4.95 -0.14 -31.23
CA PRO A 33 -5.38 0.11 -32.60
C PRO A 33 -5.30 1.61 -32.85
N LYS A 34 -4.47 2.02 -33.80
CA LYS A 34 -4.51 3.38 -34.35
C LYS A 34 -5.63 3.42 -35.38
N ASN A 35 -6.72 4.08 -35.05
CA ASN A 35 -7.70 4.51 -36.03
C ASN A 35 -8.17 5.93 -35.72
N SER A 36 -7.56 6.86 -36.48
CA SER A 36 -8.16 8.05 -37.09
C SER A 36 -7.41 9.35 -36.82
N VAL A 37 -7.26 10.12 -37.89
CA VAL A 37 -6.26 11.17 -38.17
C VAL A 37 -6.65 12.54 -37.57
N PHE A 38 -7.36 12.57 -36.45
CA PHE A 38 -7.85 13.85 -35.91
C PHE A 38 -7.84 13.90 -34.38
N GLU A 39 -6.66 13.86 -33.76
CA GLU A 39 -6.44 14.29 -32.36
C GLU A 39 -4.95 14.59 -32.12
N ALA A 40 -4.43 15.63 -32.77
CA ALA A 40 -3.05 16.11 -32.55
C ALA A 40 -2.95 17.64 -32.37
N VAL A 41 -4.06 18.35 -32.16
CA VAL A 41 -4.05 19.83 -32.17
C VAL A 41 -4.65 20.48 -30.91
N PHE A 42 -5.46 19.79 -30.10
CA PHE A 42 -5.98 20.38 -28.87
C PHE A 42 -5.75 19.48 -27.67
N ASP A 43 -4.65 19.77 -26.97
CA ASP A 43 -4.34 19.36 -25.62
C ASP A 43 -5.45 19.88 -24.67
N PHE A 44 -6.27 18.97 -24.10
CA PHE A 44 -7.05 19.04 -22.85
C PHE A 44 -8.27 18.08 -22.88
N ARG A 45 -8.16 16.89 -22.26
CA ARG A 45 -9.11 16.30 -21.28
C ARG A 45 -8.98 14.78 -21.10
N ASP A 46 -9.07 14.41 -19.83
CA ASP A 46 -9.26 13.09 -19.23
C ASP A 46 -10.00 12.05 -20.08
N SER A 47 -9.37 10.90 -20.31
CA SER A 47 -10.07 9.68 -20.72
C SER A 47 -9.39 8.45 -20.10
N PHE A 48 -9.90 8.02 -18.95
CA PHE A 48 -9.54 6.74 -18.33
C PHE A 48 -10.30 5.62 -19.03
N CYS A 49 -9.59 4.63 -19.59
CA CYS A 49 -10.21 3.42 -20.10
C CYS A 49 -10.73 2.55 -18.93
N SER A 50 -12.01 2.19 -18.97
CA SER A 50 -12.62 1.22 -18.05
C SER A 50 -12.07 -0.20 -18.29
N ILE A 51 -11.38 -0.77 -17.31
CA ILE A 51 -10.98 -2.19 -17.30
C ILE A 51 -12.11 -3.01 -16.67
N HIS A 52 -12.76 -3.86 -17.47
CA HIS A 52 -13.68 -4.90 -17.00
C HIS A 52 -12.87 -6.12 -16.55
N SER A 53 -13.25 -6.72 -15.43
CA SER A 53 -12.59 -7.86 -14.79
C SER A 53 -12.49 -9.07 -15.71
N ASP A 54 -11.37 -9.80 -15.60
CA ASP A 54 -11.33 -11.23 -15.24
C ASP A 54 -9.90 -11.76 -15.42
N PHE A 55 -9.08 -11.74 -14.37
CA PHE A 55 -7.98 -12.71 -14.12
C PHE A 55 -7.36 -12.46 -12.74
N ILE A 56 -7.25 -13.49 -11.91
CA ILE A 56 -6.45 -13.45 -10.68
C ILE A 56 -4.98 -13.59 -11.09
N GLU A 57 -4.18 -12.53 -10.96
CA GLU A 57 -2.72 -12.62 -10.85
C GLU A 57 -2.13 -11.30 -10.32
N SER A 58 -1.44 -11.38 -9.18
CA SER A 58 -0.47 -10.41 -8.61
C SER A 58 -0.63 -8.93 -9.02
N ILE A 59 -1.45 -8.19 -8.27
CA ILE A 59 -1.51 -6.73 -8.37
C ILE A 59 -0.21 -6.16 -7.81
N ASP A 60 0.67 -5.69 -8.68
CA ASP A 60 1.65 -4.67 -8.28
C ASP A 60 0.82 -3.41 -7.96
N SER A 61 0.79 -3.00 -6.69
CA SER A 61 -0.18 -2.02 -6.17
C SER A 61 0.24 -0.60 -6.51
N VAL A 62 0.52 -0.33 -7.79
CA VAL A 62 0.88 1.00 -8.26
C VAL A 62 -0.40 1.81 -8.42
N GLY A 63 -0.85 2.41 -7.33
CA GLY A 63 -1.95 3.37 -7.34
C GLY A 63 -2.74 3.44 -6.05
N VAL A 64 -3.60 4.46 -5.99
CA VAL A 64 -4.52 4.69 -4.87
C VAL A 64 -5.90 4.18 -5.24
N THR A 65 -6.42 3.24 -4.46
CA THR A 65 -7.80 2.78 -4.57
C THR A 65 -8.72 3.79 -3.89
N GLU A 66 -9.49 4.54 -4.67
CA GLU A 66 -10.59 5.34 -4.13
C GLU A 66 -11.69 4.40 -3.62
N GLY A 67 -12.21 4.67 -2.42
CA GLY A 67 -13.03 3.70 -1.73
C GLY A 67 -14.11 4.26 -0.81
N ASP A 68 -15.03 3.37 -0.48
CA ASP A 68 -16.17 3.57 0.41
C ASP A 68 -16.07 2.68 1.66
N GLU A 69 -17.17 2.46 2.37
CA GLU A 69 -17.21 1.57 3.55
C GLU A 69 -16.79 0.13 3.19
N ILE A 70 -17.07 -0.36 1.96
CA ILE A 70 -16.68 -1.71 1.50
C ILE A 70 -15.16 -1.76 1.26
N SER A 71 -14.60 -0.73 0.63
CA SER A 71 -13.14 -0.64 0.43
C SER A 71 -12.39 -0.57 1.75
N LEU A 72 -12.94 0.13 2.75
CA LEU A 72 -12.38 0.16 4.10
C LEU A 72 -12.40 -1.23 4.74
N GLN A 73 -13.49 -1.99 4.63
CA GLN A 73 -13.53 -3.38 5.11
C GLN A 73 -12.53 -4.26 4.37
N LYS A 74 -12.38 -4.08 3.05
CA LYS A 74 -11.38 -4.80 2.24
C LYS A 74 -9.96 -4.54 2.76
N ALA A 75 -9.61 -3.27 3.00
CA ALA A 75 -8.32 -2.87 3.56
C ALA A 75 -8.03 -3.55 4.91
N LEU A 76 -9.02 -3.59 5.80
CA LEU A 76 -8.89 -4.24 7.11
C LEU A 76 -8.76 -5.75 7.00
N ASN A 77 -9.50 -6.37 6.09
CA ASN A 77 -9.42 -7.80 5.84
C ASN A 77 -8.05 -8.21 5.28
N MET A 78 -7.42 -7.37 4.44
CA MET A 78 -6.08 -7.63 3.91
C MET A 78 -5.05 -7.82 5.02
N VAL A 79 -5.02 -6.93 6.01
CA VAL A 79 -4.08 -7.02 7.13
C VAL A 79 -4.49 -8.10 8.14
N HIS A 80 -5.80 -8.29 8.39
CA HIS A 80 -6.27 -9.32 9.32
C HIS A 80 -5.99 -10.74 8.82
N ARG A 81 -6.00 -10.93 7.49
CA ARG A 81 -5.68 -12.21 6.85
C ARG A 81 -4.20 -12.36 6.51
N ASN A 82 -3.36 -11.40 6.88
CA ASN A 82 -1.94 -11.35 6.54
C ASN A 82 -1.67 -11.49 5.03
N ILE A 83 -2.57 -10.96 4.19
CA ILE A 83 -2.39 -10.91 2.73
C ILE A 83 -1.33 -9.85 2.40
N HIS A 84 -1.39 -8.71 3.08
CA HIS A 84 -0.38 -7.67 3.06
C HIS A 84 0.04 -7.36 4.48
N GLU A 85 1.34 -7.16 4.69
CA GLU A 85 1.89 -6.83 6.00
C GLU A 85 1.40 -5.47 6.48
N TYR A 86 1.39 -4.49 5.57
CA TYR A 86 0.88 -3.15 5.80
C TYR A 86 -0.14 -2.75 4.75
N VAL A 87 -1.10 -1.91 5.16
CA VAL A 87 -2.05 -1.22 4.28
C VAL A 87 -2.16 0.24 4.72
N ALA A 88 -2.09 1.16 3.76
CA ALA A 88 -2.25 2.58 4.01
C ALA A 88 -3.69 3.02 3.73
N VAL A 89 -4.30 3.73 4.68
CA VAL A 89 -5.67 4.24 4.57
C VAL A 89 -5.69 5.73 4.85
N LEU A 90 -6.03 6.52 3.82
CA LEU A 90 -6.24 7.95 3.88
C LEU A 90 -7.73 8.27 3.95
N PHE A 91 -8.18 8.85 5.05
CA PHE A 91 -9.49 9.49 5.13
C PHE A 91 -9.38 10.96 4.69
N TYR A 92 -10.21 11.37 3.73
CA TYR A 92 -10.16 12.72 3.17
C TYR A 92 -11.56 13.30 2.90
N ALA A 93 -11.64 14.62 2.76
CA ALA A 93 -12.85 15.32 2.38
C ALA A 93 -12.60 16.24 1.17
N SER A 94 -13.51 16.26 0.19
CA SER A 94 -13.34 17.06 -1.04
C SER A 94 -13.45 18.57 -0.80
N TRP A 95 -14.22 18.97 0.20
CA TRP A 95 -14.39 20.37 0.59
C TRP A 95 -13.16 20.91 1.36
N CYS A 96 -12.35 20.04 1.98
CA CYS A 96 -11.20 20.44 2.79
C CYS A 96 -9.98 20.78 1.92
N PRO A 97 -9.43 22.01 1.97
CA PRO A 97 -8.25 22.39 1.19
C PRO A 97 -7.01 21.57 1.54
N PHE A 98 -6.83 21.23 2.82
CA PHE A 98 -5.71 20.40 3.27
C PHE A 98 -5.76 18.99 2.67
N SER A 99 -6.96 18.41 2.56
CA SER A 99 -7.14 17.12 1.91
C SER A 99 -6.82 17.18 0.42
N ARG A 100 -7.29 18.21 -0.29
CA ARG A 100 -6.98 18.39 -1.71
C ARG A 100 -5.47 18.49 -1.96
N SER A 101 -4.74 19.22 -1.11
CA SER A 101 -3.28 19.33 -1.21
C SER A 101 -2.53 18.04 -0.86
N PHE A 102 -3.11 17.17 -0.03
CA PHE A 102 -2.45 15.95 0.44
C PHE A 102 -2.60 14.78 -0.53
N ARG A 103 -3.68 14.73 -1.32
CA ARG A 103 -3.95 13.63 -2.26
C ARG A 103 -2.82 13.38 -3.27
N PRO A 104 -2.22 14.42 -3.92
CA PRO A 104 -1.09 14.20 -4.82
C PRO A 104 0.10 13.54 -4.12
N SER A 105 0.45 14.00 -2.91
CA SER A 105 1.52 13.39 -2.11
C SER A 105 1.22 11.93 -1.77
N PHE A 106 -0.04 11.61 -1.45
CA PHE A 106 -0.46 10.24 -1.18
C PHE A 106 -0.39 9.34 -2.43
N LEU A 107 -0.69 9.88 -3.61
CA LEU A 107 -0.49 9.17 -4.88
C LEU A 107 1.00 8.89 -5.11
N THR A 108 1.88 9.87 -4.91
CA THR A 108 3.33 9.66 -5.02
C THR A 108 3.83 8.60 -4.04
N LEU A 109 3.35 8.59 -2.80
CA LEU A 109 3.67 7.53 -1.83
C LEU A 109 3.24 6.15 -2.33
N SER A 110 2.06 6.03 -2.95
CA SER A 110 1.63 4.75 -3.51
C SER A 110 2.57 4.21 -4.58
N SER A 111 3.16 5.11 -5.39
CA SER A 111 4.18 4.75 -6.38
C SER A 111 5.53 4.41 -5.74
N SER A 112 5.89 5.07 -4.63
CA SER A 112 7.15 4.79 -3.91
C SER A 112 7.09 3.52 -3.05
N TYR A 113 5.90 3.11 -2.62
CA TYR A 113 5.68 1.96 -1.74
C TYR A 113 4.67 0.96 -2.36
N PRO A 114 4.98 0.33 -3.50
CA PRO A 114 4.05 -0.53 -4.25
C PRO A 114 3.68 -1.82 -3.51
N SER A 115 4.46 -2.25 -2.52
CA SER A 115 4.15 -3.41 -1.67
C SER A 115 3.04 -3.13 -0.65
N ILE A 116 2.71 -1.86 -0.41
CA ILE A 116 1.67 -1.43 0.53
C ILE A 116 0.46 -1.01 -0.30
N PRO A 117 -0.71 -1.67 -0.16
CA PRO A 117 -1.93 -1.19 -0.78
C PRO A 117 -2.36 0.16 -0.20
N HIS A 118 -2.73 1.09 -1.07
CA HIS A 118 -3.15 2.43 -0.69
C HIS A 118 -4.65 2.63 -0.95
N PHE A 119 -5.41 3.00 0.09
CA PHE A 119 -6.83 3.30 0.00
C PHE A 119 -7.11 4.75 0.38
N ALA A 120 -7.86 5.46 -0.46
CA ALA A 120 -8.37 6.79 -0.16
C ALA A 120 -9.88 6.72 0.05
N ILE A 121 -10.30 6.93 1.30
CA ILE A 121 -11.68 6.84 1.74
C ILE A 121 -12.26 8.24 1.87
N LYS A 122 -13.26 8.54 1.04
CA LYS A 122 -13.91 9.85 1.07
C LYS A 122 -14.92 9.92 2.21
N GLU A 123 -14.90 11.01 2.97
CA GLU A 123 -15.82 11.26 4.09
C GLU A 123 -17.29 11.08 3.70
N SER A 124 -17.71 11.62 2.56
CA SER A 124 -19.09 11.49 2.08
C SER A 124 -19.51 10.07 1.68
N ALA A 125 -18.55 9.14 1.53
CA ALA A 125 -18.80 7.75 1.14
C ALA A 125 -18.89 6.80 2.35
N VAL A 126 -18.73 7.32 3.58
CA VAL A 126 -18.70 6.55 4.81
C VAL A 126 -19.54 7.21 5.88
N ARG A 127 -20.26 6.41 6.67
CA ARG A 127 -21.12 6.94 7.74
C ARG A 127 -20.28 7.64 8.83
N PRO A 128 -20.75 8.77 9.41
CA PRO A 128 -20.03 9.47 10.47
C PRO A 128 -19.70 8.61 11.70
N SER A 129 -20.54 7.63 12.02
CA SER A 129 -20.29 6.68 13.12
C SER A 129 -19.06 5.81 12.87
N ILE A 130 -18.77 5.48 11.60
CA ILE A 130 -17.60 4.70 11.21
C ILE A 130 -16.34 5.55 11.35
N LEU A 131 -16.37 6.78 10.83
CA LEU A 131 -15.25 7.72 11.01
C LEU A 131 -14.91 7.92 12.48
N SER A 132 -15.93 8.10 13.33
CA SER A 132 -15.78 8.21 14.78
C SER A 132 -15.21 6.94 15.41
N LYS A 133 -15.68 5.75 15.01
CA LYS A 133 -15.14 4.45 15.45
C LYS A 133 -13.65 4.30 15.14
N TYR A 134 -13.19 4.88 14.03
CA TYR A 134 -11.77 4.87 13.64
C TYR A 134 -10.97 6.07 14.17
N GLY A 135 -11.57 6.96 14.98
CA GLY A 135 -10.90 8.13 15.56
C GLY A 135 -10.61 9.24 14.53
N VAL A 136 -11.35 9.27 13.42
CA VAL A 136 -11.24 10.28 12.38
C VAL A 136 -12.15 11.45 12.74
N HIS A 137 -11.56 12.46 13.39
CA HIS A 137 -12.25 13.70 13.78
C HIS A 137 -11.88 14.90 12.90
N GLY A 138 -11.03 14.71 11.88
CA GLY A 138 -10.56 15.76 11.01
C GLY A 138 -9.88 15.20 9.76
N PHE A 139 -9.72 16.05 8.75
CA PHE A 139 -9.20 15.65 7.44
C PHE A 139 -8.01 16.53 7.01
N PRO A 140 -7.00 15.96 6.33
CA PRO A 140 -6.82 14.53 6.08
C PRO A 140 -6.39 13.75 7.33
N THR A 141 -6.71 12.46 7.39
CA THR A 141 -6.17 11.53 8.40
C THR A 141 -5.62 10.30 7.70
N LEU A 142 -4.32 10.06 7.84
CA LEU A 142 -3.63 8.90 7.28
C LEU A 142 -3.31 7.89 8.39
N PHE A 143 -3.61 6.63 8.12
CA PHE A 143 -3.20 5.49 8.93
C PHE A 143 -2.34 4.52 8.13
N LEU A 144 -1.34 3.94 8.81
CA LEU A 144 -0.72 2.70 8.38
C LEU A 144 -1.21 1.57 9.29
N LEU A 145 -1.78 0.53 8.69
CA LEU A 145 -2.41 -0.59 9.37
C LEU A 145 -1.58 -1.85 9.16
N ASN A 146 -1.46 -2.68 10.19
CA ASN A 146 -0.96 -4.04 10.15
C ASN A 146 -1.92 -4.91 11.00
N SER A 147 -1.82 -6.23 10.91
CA SER A 147 -2.56 -7.22 11.72
C SER A 147 -2.68 -6.88 13.21
N LYS A 148 -1.66 -6.21 13.79
CA LYS A 148 -1.57 -5.90 15.23
C LYS A 148 -1.61 -4.41 15.58
N MET A 149 -1.41 -3.53 14.61
CA MET A 149 -1.23 -2.10 14.89
C MET A 149 -1.96 -1.20 13.90
N ARG A 150 -2.31 -0.03 14.39
CA ARG A 150 -2.85 1.08 13.61
C ARG A 150 -2.12 2.33 14.05
N VAL A 151 -1.21 2.81 13.22
CA VAL A 151 -0.41 4.01 13.51
C VAL A 151 -0.97 5.18 12.71
N ARG A 152 -1.29 6.27 13.41
CA ARG A 152 -1.77 7.52 12.79
C ARG A 152 -0.59 8.42 12.45
N TYR A 153 -0.63 9.01 11.27
CA TYR A 153 0.33 10.04 10.90
C TYR A 153 0.02 11.37 11.59
N HIS A 154 1.05 11.97 12.20
CA HIS A 154 0.97 13.26 12.91
C HIS A 154 1.96 14.31 12.39
N GLY A 155 2.75 13.98 11.37
CA GLY A 155 3.75 14.89 10.80
C GLY A 155 3.15 15.96 9.89
N ASN A 156 4.04 16.73 9.25
CA ASN A 156 3.64 17.77 8.31
C ASN A 156 3.23 17.15 6.94
N ARG A 157 2.82 17.96 5.95
CA ARG A 157 2.34 17.43 4.66
C ARG A 157 3.45 17.27 3.61
N SER A 158 4.72 17.43 3.98
CA SER A 158 5.83 17.25 3.05
C SER A 158 5.98 15.77 2.73
N PHE A 159 6.38 15.49 1.49
CA PHE A 159 6.67 14.13 1.05
C PHE A 159 7.77 13.49 1.91
N GLU A 160 8.81 14.26 2.28
CA GLU A 160 9.89 13.78 3.15
C GLU A 160 9.38 13.28 4.50
N SER A 161 8.54 14.07 5.19
CA SER A 161 7.98 13.68 6.49
C SER A 161 7.07 12.45 6.39
N LEU A 162 6.40 12.27 5.24
CA LEU A 162 5.57 11.10 4.97
C LEU A 162 6.40 9.85 4.70
N SER A 163 7.44 9.96 3.87
CA SER A 163 8.36 8.85 3.57
C SER A 163 9.12 8.40 4.81
N THR A 164 9.57 9.34 5.65
CA THR A 164 10.15 9.02 6.96
C THR A 164 9.15 8.25 7.81
N PHE A 165 7.89 8.68 7.89
CA PHE A 165 6.87 7.95 8.63
C PHE A 165 6.65 6.53 8.10
N TYR A 166 6.62 6.33 6.78
CA TYR A 166 6.50 4.99 6.20
C TYR A 166 7.67 4.12 6.62
N ASN A 167 8.91 4.61 6.44
CA ASN A 167 10.11 3.87 6.81
C ASN A 167 10.16 3.57 8.31
N ASP A 168 9.81 4.53 9.16
CA ASP A 168 9.82 4.35 10.61
C ASP A 168 8.82 3.28 11.06
N VAL A 169 7.66 3.17 10.41
CA VAL A 169 6.66 2.18 10.78
C VAL A 169 6.95 0.82 10.14
N THR A 170 7.39 0.77 8.88
CA THR A 170 7.61 -0.52 8.19
C THR A 170 8.93 -1.18 8.57
N VAL A 171 10.02 -0.41 8.73
CA VAL A 171 11.36 -0.96 8.99
C VAL A 171 11.58 -1.22 10.48
N ASN A 172 11.04 -0.39 11.38
CA ASN A 172 11.26 -0.58 12.82
C ASN A 172 10.25 -1.53 13.50
N CYS A 173 9.30 -2.10 12.77
CA CYS A 173 8.35 -3.08 13.31
C CYS A 173 8.73 -4.53 13.01
N ASP A 174 9.87 -4.77 12.36
CA ASP A 174 10.58 -6.04 12.46
C ASP A 174 11.04 -6.22 13.91
N CYS A 175 10.25 -6.93 14.71
CA CYS A 175 10.62 -7.37 16.07
C CYS A 175 11.91 -8.22 16.13
N LEU A 176 12.62 -8.40 15.01
CA LEU A 176 13.83 -9.19 14.87
C LEU A 176 15.13 -8.43 15.19
N SER A 177 15.10 -7.12 15.48
CA SER A 177 16.31 -6.33 15.76
C SER A 177 16.39 -5.69 17.16
N GLY A 178 15.52 -6.04 18.10
CA GLY A 178 15.69 -5.65 19.50
C GLY A 178 15.76 -4.12 19.76
N SER A 179 14.60 -3.45 19.73
CA SER A 179 14.29 -2.08 20.23
C SER A 179 14.53 -0.91 19.25
N PRO A 180 13.70 0.18 19.25
CA PRO A 180 12.87 0.66 20.35
C PRO A 180 11.45 1.19 19.95
N CYS A 181 10.47 0.31 19.68
CA CYS A 181 9.06 0.74 19.64
C CYS A 181 8.54 1.28 21.01
N ILE A 182 9.25 1.02 22.11
CA ILE A 182 8.88 1.51 23.45
C ILE A 182 9.23 3.00 23.62
N MET A 183 10.25 3.54 22.96
CA MET A 183 10.65 4.94 23.20
C MET A 183 9.65 5.96 22.62
N HIS A 184 8.96 5.65 21.53
CA HIS A 184 7.94 6.55 20.99
C HIS A 184 6.66 6.61 21.85
N LEU A 185 6.34 5.50 22.53
CA LEU A 185 5.22 5.43 23.47
C LEU A 185 5.56 6.17 24.77
N VAL A 186 6.79 6.03 25.28
CA VAL A 186 7.26 6.74 26.49
C VAL A 186 7.39 8.24 26.23
N ALA A 187 7.89 8.67 25.06
CA ALA A 187 7.94 10.09 24.71
C ALA A 187 6.55 10.73 24.57
N SER A 188 5.58 9.98 24.03
CA SER A 188 4.19 10.43 23.96
C SER A 188 3.52 10.48 25.33
N LEU A 189 3.80 9.51 26.22
CA LEU A 189 3.29 9.53 27.60
C LEU A 189 3.94 10.63 28.43
N HIS A 190 5.24 10.89 28.29
CA HIS A 190 5.91 11.97 29.01
C HIS A 190 5.37 13.34 28.60
N LYS A 191 5.07 13.54 27.31
CA LYS A 191 4.43 14.76 26.79
C LYS A 191 2.97 14.92 27.27
N VAL A 192 2.27 13.81 27.51
CA VAL A 192 0.91 13.78 28.08
C VAL A 192 0.91 13.99 29.61
N MET A 193 1.95 13.55 30.33
CA MET A 193 2.09 13.77 31.76
C MET A 193 2.51 15.20 32.11
N ASP A 194 3.41 15.79 31.32
CA ASP A 194 3.88 17.18 31.50
C ASP A 194 2.76 18.21 31.23
N SER A 195 1.86 17.90 30.29
CA SER A 195 0.67 18.73 30.02
C SER A 195 -0.47 18.59 31.04
N ARG A 196 -0.36 17.67 32.01
CA ARG A 196 -1.34 17.48 33.10
C ARG A 196 -0.83 17.88 34.49
N GLY A 197 0.40 18.39 34.60
CA GLY A 197 0.89 19.01 35.84
C GLY A 197 0.86 18.11 37.08
N TYR A 198 1.14 16.81 36.92
CA TYR A 198 1.37 15.92 38.06
C TYR A 198 2.87 15.84 38.32
N ARG A 199 3.32 16.58 39.35
CA ARG A 199 4.70 16.56 39.84
C ARG A 199 4.89 15.40 40.81
#